data_AF-A0AAE0S2Y4-F1
#
_entry.id   AF-A0AAE0S2Y4-F1
#
_cell.length_a   1.000
_cell.length_b   1.000
_cell.length_c   1.000
_cell.angle_alpha   90.00
_cell.angle_beta   90.00
_cell.angle_gamma   90.00
#
_symmetry.space_group_name_H-M   'P 1'
#
loop_
_entity.id
_entity.type
_entity.pdbx_description
1 polymer ?
#
loop_
_entity_poly.entity_id
_entity_poly.type
_entity_poly.pdbx_seq_one_letter_code
_entity_poly.pdbx_strand_id
1 'polypeptide(L)' 'MSLRYQNTCYIFTLTDQQKLDVHTDAGLKALELKLLPLIDSGHKNVVQKSDLSAELQRACGQSSTHFYTMS' A
#
# COMPACT_ATOMS: atom_id res chain seq x y z
N MET A 1 0.19 -5.25 -1.28
CA MET A 1 1.24 -4.28 -1.64
C MET A 1 1.23 -3.14 -0.63
N SER A 2 2.38 -2.61 -0.25
CA SER A 2 2.47 -1.42 0.60
C SER A 2 3.17 -0.29 -0.14
N LEU A 3 2.60 0.91 -0.09
CA LEU A 3 3.23 2.13 -0.58
C LEU A 3 3.48 3.05 0.61
N ARG A 4 4.72 3.53 0.75
CA ARG A 4 5.08 4.49 1.78
C ARG A 4 5.20 5.88 1.18
N TYR A 5 4.50 6.83 1.78
CA TYR A 5 4.61 8.23 1.43
C TYR A 5 4.68 9.05 2.72
N GLN A 6 5.77 9.81 2.89
CA GLN A 6 6.11 10.50 4.14
C GLN A 6 6.12 9.51 5.34
N ASN A 7 5.43 9.83 6.44
CA ASN A 7 5.28 8.96 7.62
C ASN A 7 4.02 8.08 7.56
N THR A 8 3.47 7.88 6.36
CA THR A 8 2.24 7.12 6.15
C THR A 8 2.50 5.89 5.31
N CYS A 9 1.94 4.76 5.74
CA CYS A 9 1.93 3.52 4.98
C CYS A 9 0.51 3.23 4.47
N TYR A 10 0.37 3.09 3.15
CA TYR A 10 -0.86 2.72 2.47
C TYR A 10 -0.76 1.26 2.03
N ILE A 11 -1.76 0.47 2.41
CA ILE A 11 -1.79 -0.97 2.16
C ILE A 11 -2.91 -1.23 1.16
N PHE A 12 -2.53 -1.81 0.03
CA PHE A 12 -3.44 -2.13 -1.07
C PHE A 12 -3.56 -3.64 -1.22
N THR A 13 -4.80 -4.10 -1.31
CA THR A 13 -5.12 -5.45 -1.74
C THR A 13 -5.02 -5.50 -3.25
N LEU A 14 -4.08 -6.29 -3.77
CA LEU A 14 -3.92 -6.50 -5.20
C LEU A 14 -4.77 -7.69 -5.65
N THR A 15 -5.39 -7.60 -6.83
CA THR A 15 -5.98 -8.75 -7.51
C THR A 15 -4.89 -9.73 -7.94
N ASP A 16 -5.25 -10.97 -8.28
CA ASP A 16 -4.27 -11.98 -8.68
C ASP A 16 -3.48 -11.57 -9.93
N GLN A 17 -4.13 -10.94 -10.90
CA GLN A 17 -3.44 -10.39 -12.08
C GLN A 17 -2.43 -9.31 -11.69
N GLN A 18 -2.81 -8.39 -10.80
CA GLN A 18 -1.93 -7.32 -10.33
C GLN A 18 -0.71 -7.85 -9.55
N LYS A 19 -0.86 -8.98 -8.84
CA LYS A 19 0.28 -9.66 -8.19
C LYS A 19 1.27 -10.22 -9.21
N LEU A 20 0.81 -10.62 -10.39
CA LEU A 20 1.71 -11.06 -11.47
C LEU A 20 2.39 -9.84 -12.12
N ASP A 21 1.61 -8.80 -12.39
CA ASP A 21 2.09 -7.61 -13.11
C ASP A 21 3.16 -6.83 -12.32
N VAL A 22 3.09 -6.84 -10.97
CA VAL A 22 4.06 -6.14 -10.11
C VAL A 22 5.50 -6.62 -10.29
N HIS A 23 5.70 -7.83 -10.84
CA HIS A 23 7.01 -8.41 -11.12
C HIS A 23 7.59 -7.97 -12.48
N THR A 24 6.93 -7.05 -13.17
CA THR A 24 7.40 -6.43 -14.41
C THR A 24 7.52 -4.92 -14.22
N ASP A 25 8.51 -4.30 -14.84
CA ASP A 25 8.70 -2.83 -14.74
C ASP A 25 7.47 -2.06 -15.25
N ALA A 26 6.89 -2.54 -16.36
CA ALA A 26 5.70 -1.93 -16.95
C ALA A 26 4.47 -2.08 -16.03
N GLY A 27 4.26 -3.26 -15.45
CA GLY A 27 3.15 -3.55 -14.57
C GLY A 27 3.26 -2.83 -13.21
N LEU A 28 4.47 -2.76 -12.64
CA LEU A 28 4.72 -1.98 -11.43
C LEU A 28 4.39 -0.50 -11.63
N LYS A 29 4.89 0.11 -12.72
CA LYS A 29 4.60 1.51 -13.05
C LYS A 29 3.11 1.75 -13.29
N ALA A 30 2.43 0.83 -13.98
CA ALA A 30 0.98 0.92 -14.20
C ALA A 30 0.20 0.84 -12.87
N LEU A 31 0.64 -0.02 -11.94
CA LEU A 31 0.08 -0.11 -10.59
C LEU A 31 0.29 1.18 -9.81
N GLU A 32 1.51 1.73 -9.76
CA GLU A 32 1.79 2.99 -9.06
C GLU A 32 0.91 4.13 -9.56
N LEU A 33 0.78 4.29 -10.88
CA LEU A 33 -0.09 5.30 -11.49
C LEU A 33 -1.57 5.11 -11.16
N LYS A 34 -2.02 3.86 -11.00
CA LYS A 34 -3.40 3.53 -10.60
C LYS A 34 -3.65 3.79 -9.11
N LEU A 35 -2.66 3.55 -8.25
CA LEU A 35 -2.82 3.59 -6.80
C LEU A 35 -2.62 4.99 -6.20
N LEU A 36 -1.78 5.84 -6.81
CA LEU A 36 -1.54 7.20 -6.35
C LEU A 36 -2.82 8.05 -6.22
N PRO A 37 -3.73 8.09 -7.22
CA PRO A 37 -4.97 8.87 -7.11
C PRO A 37 -5.92 8.37 -6.01
N LEU A 38 -5.82 7.09 -5.62
CA LEU A 38 -6.65 6.53 -4.55
C LEU A 38 -6.26 7.09 -3.18
N ILE A 39 -4.99 7.44 -2.99
CA ILE A 39 -4.53 8.08 -1.75
C ILE A 39 -5.22 9.45 -1.57
N ASP A 40 -5.39 10.17 -2.67
CA ASP A 40 -6.00 11.51 -2.69
C ASP A 40 -7.53 11.46 -2.62
N SER A 41 -8.15 10.37 -3.10
CA SER A 41 -9.62 10.22 -3.09
C SER A 41 -10.22 10.02 -1.69
N GLY A 42 -9.40 9.75 -0.67
CA GLY A 42 -9.83 9.69 0.72
C GLY A 42 -10.53 8.39 1.13
N HIS A 43 -10.66 7.39 0.25
CA HIS A 43 -11.16 6.05 0.56
C HIS A 43 -10.11 5.23 1.32
N LYS A 44 -9.85 5.63 2.56
CA LYS A 44 -8.84 5.03 3.44
C LYS A 44 -9.45 4.63 4.77
N ASN A 45 -9.20 3.40 5.18
CA ASN A 45 -9.56 2.92 6.51
C ASN A 45 -8.33 3.02 7.41
N VAL A 46 -8.44 3.73 8.53
CA VAL A 46 -7.36 3.84 9.52
C VAL A 46 -7.17 2.47 10.18
N VAL A 47 -5.93 2.01 10.27
CA VAL A 47 -5.56 0.78 10.99
C VAL A 47 -4.48 1.08 12.00
N GLN A 48 -4.47 0.34 13.13
CA GLN A 48 -3.36 0.41 14.07
C GLN A 48 -2.23 -0.50 13.62
N LYS A 49 -0.99 -0.14 13.99
CA LYS A 49 0.18 -0.97 13.70
C LYS A 49 0.03 -2.41 14.24
N SER A 50 -0.62 -2.55 15.39
CA SER A 50 -0.91 -3.85 16.04
C SER A 50 -1.79 -4.76 15.20
N ASP A 51 -2.64 -4.20 14.35
CA ASP A 51 -3.61 -4.94 13.54
C ASP A 51 -2.98 -5.46 12.24
N LEU A 52 -1.77 -4.99 11.93
CA LEU A 52 -1.02 -5.42 10.75
C LEU A 52 -0.23 -6.68 11.04
N SER A 53 -0.14 -7.55 10.03
CA SER A 53 0.78 -8.70 10.08
C SER A 53 2.23 -8.23 10.23
N ALA A 54 3.08 -9.08 10.83
CA ALA A 54 4.51 -8.78 11.00
C ALA A 54 5.23 -8.51 9.66
N GLU A 55 4.71 -9.04 8.56
CA GLU A 55 5.20 -8.76 7.21
C GLU A 55 4.86 -7.33 6.78
N LEU A 56 3.60 -6.91 6.90
CA LEU A 56 3.17 -5.56 6.56
C LEU A 56 3.83 -4.51 7.45
N GLN A 57 4.01 -4.81 8.74
CA GLN A 57 4.75 -3.92 9.65
C GLN A 57 6.20 -3.71 9.18
N ARG A 58 6.88 -4.77 8.72
CA ARG A 58 8.23 -4.67 8.15
C ARG A 58 8.24 -3.88 6.85
N ALA A 59 7.29 -4.14 5.96
CA ALA A 59 7.18 -3.46 4.67
C ALA A 59 6.87 -1.96 4.80
N CYS A 60 6.05 -1.58 5.78
CA CYS A 60 5.78 -0.18 6.10
C CYS A 60 6.98 0.54 6.75
N GLY A 61 7.94 -0.19 7.30
CA GLY A 61 9.11 0.37 7.98
C GLY A 61 8.80 1.03 9.33
N GLN A 62 9.85 1.24 10.13
CA GLN A 62 9.73 1.72 11.52
C GLN A 62 9.30 3.19 11.64
N SER A 63 9.52 4.00 10.61
CA SER A 63 9.20 5.44 10.61
C SER A 63 7.74 5.75 10.27
N SER A 64 6.94 4.76 9.87
CA SER A 64 5.53 4.95 9.57
C SER A 64 4.74 5.10 10.86
N THR A 65 4.09 6.24 11.04
CA THR A 65 3.22 6.56 12.20
C THR A 65 1.74 6.36 11.88
N HIS A 66 1.37 6.45 10.60
CA HIS A 66 -0.02 6.27 10.15
C HIS A 66 -0.12 5.09 9.20
N PHE A 67 -1.16 4.27 9.38
CA PHE A 67 -1.41 3.10 8.55
C PHE A 67 -2.82 3.18 8.02
N TYR A 68 -2.95 2.93 6.72
CA TYR A 68 -4.23 2.93 6.04
C TYR A 68 -4.38 1.70 5.17
N THR A 69 -5.53 1.05 5.23
CA THR A 69 -5.94 0.07 4.22
C THR A 69 -6.85 0.74 3.21
N MET A 70 -6.55 0.47 1.94
CA MET A 70 -7.29 0.99 0.79
C MET A 70 -8.18 -0.14 0.30
N SER A 71 -9.49 0.04 0.39
CA SER A 71 -10.54 -0.92 0.00
C SER A 71 -11.17 -0.53 -1.32
#